data_AF-A0A2G6N591-F1
#
_entry.id   AF-A0A2G6N591-F1
#
_cell.length_a   1.000
_cell.length_b   1.000
_cell.length_c   1.000
_cell.angle_alpha   90.00
_cell.angle_beta   90.00
_cell.angle_gamma   90.00
#
_symmetry.space_group_name_H-M   'P 1'
#
loop_
_entity.id
_entity.type
_entity.pdbx_description
1 polymer ?
#
loop_
_entity_poly.entity_id
_entity_poly.type
_entity_poly.pdbx_seq_one_letter_code
_entity_poly.pdbx_strand_id
1 'polypeptide(L)'
;MKRRFYAPAVLLVGLLCAQAVATVHVYHSNLALQKNTLVIARTGYLAVPNAYVAKGLDQLTIAFAGGLFFTLSIGAGLSVLTLAAVWLWNRVFRRRRRALTAGLLTWFVLIGAANGNGWNPAASAYLVMVPLATALAAMHLMPARTTLITPAGIFWPVAAILVLAVLWGLVLDNQMFVTIRDHLLLGNRVGIGIARAYYGYTLYPAETFRPIDQRQLRTCGLDKSLDRSSRNRIERISRMNDCLPVPDGAFADMTFSRADGTPARLALQHKGKTVMRVAAKELFGNPHKVLAAFSERLDRNRNFRKMTLAGLLLGFPLVLFTLAFSLLGALPNLFLPVALADMLTAVICVGLGTLLLVPVYRGHNAAVAADNPGTALSTGSPAIRIQALQAACKQKRDITAAALKHGIDKSAHVAERYWLARSLANARHLQAPSLLMQLAADREPIVACQALWAMGKRGNRGKVPDIMERINTSPHWYVQMYGYRALRSLGWVQPRSPQVAY
;
A
#
# COMPACT_ATOMS: atom_id res chain seq x y z
N MET A 1 15.48 24.99 -23.29
CA MET A 1 14.84 24.85 -21.95
C MET A 1 15.69 25.60 -20.92
N LYS A 2 15.11 26.46 -20.06
CA LYS A 2 15.88 27.07 -18.95
C LYS A 2 16.49 25.94 -18.10
N ARG A 3 17.77 26.05 -17.72
CA ARG A 3 18.53 25.03 -16.95
C ARG A 3 17.77 24.45 -15.75
N ARG A 4 16.88 25.25 -15.15
CA ARG A 4 16.05 24.90 -14.00
C ARG A 4 15.01 23.80 -14.27
N PHE A 5 14.44 23.74 -15.47
CA PHE A 5 13.40 22.76 -15.80
C PHE A 5 13.94 21.46 -16.40
N TYR A 6 15.26 21.34 -16.56
CA TYR A 6 15.90 20.12 -17.08
C TYR A 6 15.55 18.89 -16.24
N ALA A 7 15.80 18.93 -14.93
CA ALA A 7 15.54 17.79 -14.05
C ALA A 7 14.03 17.45 -13.97
N PRO A 8 13.10 18.40 -13.74
CA PRO A 8 11.67 18.16 -13.83
C PRO A 8 11.21 17.52 -15.14
N ALA A 9 11.70 18.01 -16.29
CA ALA A 9 11.31 17.51 -17.59
C ALA A 9 11.76 16.06 -17.82
N VAL A 10 13.00 15.75 -17.45
CA VAL A 10 13.53 14.38 -17.54
C VAL A 10 12.77 13.44 -16.61
N LEU A 11 12.52 13.86 -15.37
CA LEU A 11 11.74 13.07 -14.41
C LEU A 11 10.31 12.85 -14.90
N LEU A 12 9.68 13.86 -15.51
CA LEU A 12 8.33 13.73 -16.07
C LEU A 12 8.28 12.65 -17.17
N VAL A 13 9.27 12.61 -18.08
CA VAL A 13 9.34 11.55 -19.12
C VAL A 13 9.49 10.16 -18.47
N GLY A 14 10.37 10.03 -17.48
CA GLY A 14 10.55 8.79 -16.73
C GLY A 14 9.27 8.32 -16.02
N LEU A 15 8.56 9.26 -15.36
CA LEU A 15 7.30 8.99 -14.66
C LEU A 15 6.17 8.65 -15.63
N LEU A 16 6.08 9.30 -16.79
CA LEU A 16 5.09 8.96 -17.83
C LEU A 16 5.33 7.54 -18.38
N CYS A 17 6.59 7.18 -18.63
CA CYS A 17 6.95 5.81 -19.01
C CYS A 17 6.58 4.81 -17.90
N ALA A 18 6.91 5.13 -16.64
CA ALA A 18 6.55 4.30 -15.50
C ALA A 18 5.03 4.12 -15.36
N GLN A 19 4.25 5.17 -15.63
CA GLN A 19 2.79 5.13 -15.60
C GLN A 19 2.20 4.23 -16.68
N ALA A 20 2.76 4.24 -17.89
CA ALA A 20 2.35 3.31 -18.95
C ALA A 20 2.59 1.85 -18.54
N VAL A 21 3.81 1.53 -18.07
CA VAL A 21 4.16 0.19 -17.58
C VAL A 21 3.28 -0.22 -16.39
N ALA A 22 3.05 0.70 -15.45
CA ALA A 22 2.22 0.46 -14.28
C ALA A 22 0.76 0.20 -14.61
N THR A 23 0.19 0.95 -15.55
CA THR A 23 -1.19 0.78 -15.98
C THR A 23 -1.38 -0.62 -16.56
N VAL A 24 -0.49 -1.06 -17.45
CA VAL A 24 -0.53 -2.42 -18.04
C VAL A 24 -0.35 -3.50 -16.96
N HIS A 25 0.60 -3.32 -16.05
CA HIS A 25 0.86 -4.25 -14.96
C HIS A 25 -0.35 -4.43 -14.03
N VAL A 26 -0.95 -3.33 -13.59
CA VAL A 26 -2.16 -3.35 -12.74
C VAL A 26 -3.36 -3.91 -13.50
N TYR A 27 -3.52 -3.56 -14.77
CA TYR A 27 -4.62 -4.05 -15.61
C TYR A 27 -4.62 -5.58 -15.72
N HIS A 28 -3.48 -6.18 -16.05
CA HIS A 28 -3.36 -7.65 -16.12
C HIS A 28 -3.63 -8.32 -14.77
N SER A 29 -3.17 -7.73 -13.66
CA SER A 29 -3.47 -8.24 -12.32
C SER A 29 -4.96 -8.14 -12.00
N ASN A 30 -5.63 -7.05 -12.37
CA ASN A 30 -7.05 -6.87 -12.14
C ASN A 30 -7.88 -7.88 -12.92
N LEU A 31 -7.53 -8.19 -14.18
CA LEU A 31 -8.18 -9.24 -14.95
C LEU A 31 -8.02 -10.62 -14.32
N ALA A 32 -6.83 -10.93 -13.78
CA ALA A 32 -6.60 -12.18 -13.05
C ALA A 32 -7.44 -12.24 -11.76
N LEU A 33 -7.50 -11.13 -11.01
CA LEU A 33 -8.33 -11.01 -9.82
C LEU A 33 -9.81 -11.19 -10.15
N GLN A 34 -10.30 -10.58 -11.22
CA GLN A 34 -11.69 -10.69 -11.66
C GLN A 34 -12.06 -12.15 -11.93
N LYS A 35 -11.21 -12.89 -12.65
CA LYS A 35 -11.39 -14.33 -12.90
C LYS A 35 -11.45 -15.12 -11.60
N ASN A 36 -10.54 -14.87 -10.66
CA ASN A 36 -10.52 -15.55 -9.37
C ASN A 36 -11.79 -15.26 -8.56
N THR A 37 -12.20 -14.00 -8.49
CA THR A 37 -13.39 -13.56 -7.79
C THR A 37 -14.66 -14.18 -8.39
N LEU A 38 -14.75 -14.29 -9.71
CA LEU A 38 -15.86 -14.96 -10.40
C LEU A 38 -15.93 -16.45 -10.07
N VAL A 39 -14.79 -17.15 -10.03
CA VAL A 39 -14.76 -18.57 -9.64
C VAL A 39 -15.24 -18.75 -8.19
N ILE A 40 -14.77 -17.90 -7.27
CA ILE A 40 -15.20 -17.90 -5.87
C ILE A 40 -16.71 -17.69 -5.76
N ALA A 41 -17.24 -16.67 -6.44
CA ALA A 41 -18.66 -16.36 -6.43
C ALA A 41 -19.52 -17.49 -7.04
N ARG A 42 -19.09 -18.09 -8.17
CA ARG A 42 -19.80 -19.21 -8.82
C ARG A 42 -19.81 -20.49 -7.98
N THR A 43 -18.80 -20.67 -7.13
CA THR A 43 -18.75 -21.78 -6.16
C THR A 43 -19.63 -21.48 -4.93
N GLY A 44 -20.26 -20.30 -4.88
CA GLY A 44 -21.16 -19.87 -3.82
C GLY A 44 -20.46 -19.43 -2.54
N TYR A 45 -19.16 -19.11 -2.61
CA TYR A 45 -18.44 -18.46 -1.53
C TYR A 45 -18.63 -16.94 -1.55
N LEU A 46 -18.40 -16.30 -0.40
CA LEU A 46 -18.39 -14.84 -0.30
C LEU A 46 -17.14 -14.30 -1.01
N ALA A 47 -17.37 -13.69 -2.17
CA ALA A 47 -16.35 -13.05 -2.97
C ALA A 47 -15.95 -11.68 -2.39
N VAL A 48 -14.65 -11.48 -2.20
CA VAL A 48 -14.05 -10.19 -1.81
C VAL A 48 -12.84 -9.93 -2.71
N PRO A 49 -12.89 -8.94 -3.63
CA PRO A 49 -13.96 -7.96 -3.81
C PRO A 49 -15.30 -8.57 -4.28
N ASN A 50 -16.42 -7.91 -3.95
CA ASN A 50 -17.76 -8.29 -4.38
C ASN A 50 -18.03 -7.89 -5.85
N ALA A 51 -19.25 -8.17 -6.34
CA ALA A 51 -19.64 -7.86 -7.71
C ALA A 51 -19.57 -6.37 -8.08
N TYR A 52 -19.81 -5.44 -7.14
CA TYR A 52 -19.74 -4.00 -7.40
C TYR A 52 -18.33 -3.56 -7.76
N VAL A 53 -17.33 -4.01 -7.00
CA VAL A 53 -15.93 -3.71 -7.27
C VAL A 53 -15.39 -4.55 -8.44
N ALA A 54 -15.82 -5.81 -8.56
CA ALA A 54 -15.35 -6.71 -9.61
C ALA A 54 -15.72 -6.23 -11.03
N LYS A 55 -16.85 -5.52 -11.17
CA LYS A 55 -17.26 -4.85 -12.42
C LYS A 55 -16.30 -3.73 -12.87
N GLY A 56 -15.49 -3.19 -11.97
CA GLY A 56 -14.50 -2.16 -12.31
C GLY A 56 -13.11 -2.70 -12.64
N LEU A 57 -12.85 -3.99 -12.41
CA LEU A 57 -11.50 -4.56 -12.54
C LEU A 57 -10.97 -4.56 -13.98
N ASP A 58 -11.87 -4.62 -14.97
CA ASP A 58 -11.54 -4.55 -16.40
C ASP A 58 -11.47 -3.11 -16.94
N GLN A 59 -11.59 -2.09 -16.08
CA GLN A 59 -11.49 -0.69 -16.49
C GLN A 59 -10.04 -0.19 -16.45
N LEU A 60 -9.60 0.38 -17.57
CA LEU A 60 -8.27 1.01 -17.67
C LEU A 60 -8.10 2.21 -16.72
N THR A 61 -9.19 2.93 -16.39
CA THR A 61 -9.15 4.06 -15.45
C THR A 61 -8.76 3.63 -14.04
N ILE A 62 -9.29 2.50 -13.57
CA ILE A 62 -8.93 1.89 -12.28
C ILE A 62 -7.48 1.40 -12.31
N ALA A 63 -7.07 0.77 -13.41
CA ALA A 63 -5.69 0.34 -13.57
C ALA A 63 -4.70 1.51 -13.62
N PHE A 64 -5.07 2.62 -14.28
CA PHE A 64 -4.28 3.85 -14.34
C PHE A 64 -4.17 4.50 -12.95
N ALA A 65 -5.29 4.66 -12.24
CA ALA A 65 -5.31 5.22 -10.89
C ALA A 65 -4.51 4.34 -9.89
N GLY A 66 -4.63 3.03 -9.99
CA GLY A 66 -3.80 2.08 -9.24
C GLY A 66 -2.32 2.14 -9.63
N GLY A 67 -2.04 2.35 -10.93
CA GLY A 67 -0.70 2.47 -11.49
C GLY A 67 0.11 3.63 -10.93
N LEU A 68 -0.56 4.70 -10.48
CA LEU A 68 0.09 5.84 -9.81
C LEU A 68 0.92 5.40 -8.61
N PHE A 69 0.51 4.34 -7.89
CA PHE A 69 1.32 3.80 -6.80
C PHE A 69 2.71 3.40 -7.27
N PHE A 70 2.83 2.65 -8.37
CA PHE A 70 4.13 2.22 -8.89
C PHE A 70 4.91 3.37 -9.53
N THR A 71 4.23 4.27 -10.22
CA THR A 71 4.84 5.47 -10.80
C THR A 71 5.49 6.35 -9.75
N LEU A 72 4.77 6.63 -8.67
CA LEU A 72 5.27 7.45 -7.57
C LEU A 72 6.22 6.70 -6.64
N SER A 73 6.40 5.38 -6.77
CA SER A 73 7.34 4.60 -5.95
C SER A 73 8.55 4.14 -6.76
N ILE A 74 8.49 2.96 -7.37
CA ILE A 74 9.61 2.42 -8.15
C ILE A 74 9.91 3.29 -9.38
N GLY A 75 8.90 3.84 -10.05
CA GLY A 75 9.07 4.75 -11.19
C GLY A 75 9.86 6.00 -10.82
N ALA A 76 9.48 6.66 -9.72
CA ALA A 76 10.19 7.81 -9.16
C ALA A 76 11.63 7.46 -8.78
N GLY A 77 11.83 6.35 -8.05
CA GLY A 77 13.16 5.88 -7.66
C GLY A 77 14.09 5.62 -8.85
N LEU A 78 13.62 4.88 -9.86
CA LEU A 78 14.39 4.58 -11.05
C LEU A 78 14.67 5.83 -11.90
N SER A 79 13.71 6.75 -12.00
CA SER A 79 13.90 8.00 -12.74
C SER A 79 14.97 8.89 -12.10
N VAL A 80 14.94 9.05 -10.78
CA VAL A 80 15.96 9.82 -10.03
C VAL A 80 17.33 9.16 -10.14
N LEU A 81 17.40 7.84 -9.92
CA LEU A 81 18.65 7.09 -9.99
C LEU A 81 19.29 7.19 -11.39
N THR A 82 18.46 7.07 -12.43
CA THR A 82 18.93 7.17 -13.83
C THR A 82 19.40 8.58 -14.17
N LEU A 83 18.63 9.61 -13.77
CA LEU A 83 19.02 11.00 -13.98
C LEU A 83 20.38 11.29 -13.30
N ALA A 84 20.56 10.83 -12.06
CA ALA A 84 21.82 10.99 -11.33
C ALA A 84 22.97 10.26 -12.04
N ALA A 85 22.75 9.01 -12.49
CA ALA A 85 23.77 8.22 -13.19
C ALA A 85 24.20 8.88 -14.52
N VAL A 86 23.25 9.33 -15.33
CA VAL A 86 23.54 10.01 -16.62
C VAL A 86 24.22 11.35 -16.38
N TRP A 87 23.82 12.08 -15.35
CA TRP A 87 24.47 13.32 -14.94
C TRP A 87 25.93 13.09 -14.50
N LEU A 88 26.18 12.09 -13.64
CA LEU A 88 27.53 11.70 -13.21
C LEU A 88 28.40 11.26 -14.38
N TRP A 89 27.86 10.41 -15.27
CA TRP A 89 28.56 9.95 -16.47
C TRP A 89 28.97 11.13 -17.36
N ASN A 90 28.07 12.09 -17.58
CA ASN A 90 28.37 13.23 -18.42
C ASN A 90 29.31 14.25 -17.74
N ARG A 91 29.11 14.58 -16.46
CA ARG A 91 29.80 15.69 -15.79
C ARG A 91 31.08 15.25 -15.08
N VAL A 92 31.03 14.18 -14.30
CA VAL A 92 32.15 13.69 -13.50
C VAL A 92 33.07 12.80 -14.35
N PHE A 93 32.50 11.80 -15.02
CA PHE A 93 33.28 10.86 -15.83
C PHE A 93 33.54 11.33 -17.26
N ARG A 94 33.13 12.56 -17.60
CA ARG A 94 33.39 13.23 -18.89
C ARG A 94 33.00 12.38 -20.11
N ARG A 95 31.94 11.56 -20.04
CA ARG A 95 31.50 10.59 -21.09
C ARG A 95 32.53 9.50 -21.42
N ARG A 96 33.41 9.14 -20.48
CA ARG A 96 34.34 8.01 -20.66
C ARG A 96 33.57 6.70 -20.90
N ARG A 97 33.96 5.96 -21.95
CA ARG A 97 33.33 4.67 -22.31
C ARG A 97 33.42 3.63 -21.18
N ARG A 98 34.57 3.55 -20.49
CA ARG A 98 34.77 2.63 -19.35
C ARG A 98 33.78 2.84 -18.20
N ALA A 99 33.41 4.10 -17.93
CA ALA A 99 32.42 4.42 -16.91
C ALA A 99 31.00 4.02 -17.35
N LEU A 100 30.68 4.16 -18.64
CA LEU A 100 29.42 3.69 -19.21
C LEU A 100 29.31 2.17 -19.12
N THR A 101 30.36 1.44 -19.52
CA THR A 101 30.37 -0.03 -19.45
C THR A 101 30.22 -0.52 -18.02
N ALA A 102 30.94 0.08 -17.06
CA ALA A 102 30.77 -0.24 -15.65
C ALA A 102 29.35 0.03 -15.15
N GLY A 103 28.76 1.18 -15.53
CA GLY A 103 27.38 1.52 -15.17
C GLY A 103 26.36 0.52 -15.74
N LEU A 104 26.51 0.12 -17.00
CA LEU A 104 25.64 -0.87 -17.64
C LEU A 104 25.78 -2.25 -16.99
N LEU A 105 27.00 -2.69 -16.66
CA LEU A 105 27.23 -3.95 -15.94
C LEU A 105 26.56 -3.94 -14.56
N THR A 106 26.72 -2.86 -13.79
CA THR A 106 26.00 -2.69 -12.51
C THR A 106 24.49 -2.76 -12.72
N TRP A 107 23.97 -2.17 -13.80
CA TRP A 107 22.54 -2.22 -14.10
C TRP A 107 22.05 -3.63 -14.44
N PHE A 108 22.81 -4.41 -15.21
CA PHE A 108 22.50 -5.82 -15.48
C PHE A 108 22.51 -6.66 -14.20
N VAL A 109 23.46 -6.40 -13.28
CA VAL A 109 23.46 -7.04 -11.96
C VAL A 109 22.20 -6.71 -11.17
N LEU A 110 21.70 -5.46 -11.21
CA LEU A 110 20.44 -5.09 -10.56
C LEU A 110 19.23 -5.81 -11.17
N ILE A 111 19.18 -5.97 -12.49
CA ILE A 111 18.14 -6.75 -13.17
C ILE A 111 18.20 -8.22 -12.74
N GLY A 112 19.40 -8.80 -12.67
CA GLY A 112 19.62 -10.16 -12.17
C GLY A 112 19.16 -10.31 -10.71
N ALA A 113 19.55 -9.38 -9.84
CA ALA A 113 19.16 -9.36 -8.44
C ALA A 113 17.65 -9.22 -8.26
N ALA A 114 16.98 -8.38 -9.06
CA ALA A 114 15.53 -8.24 -9.05
C ALA A 114 14.79 -9.56 -9.36
N ASN A 115 15.39 -10.41 -10.21
CA ASN A 115 14.88 -11.70 -10.64
C ASN A 115 15.47 -12.90 -9.86
N GLY A 116 16.18 -12.65 -8.75
CA GLY A 116 16.86 -13.70 -7.98
C GLY A 116 15.93 -14.76 -7.37
N ASN A 117 14.63 -14.46 -7.20
CA ASN A 117 13.60 -15.41 -6.73
C ASN A 117 12.77 -16.00 -7.88
N GLY A 118 13.31 -15.98 -9.10
CA GLY A 118 12.64 -16.40 -10.32
C GLY A 118 12.23 -15.22 -11.21
N TRP A 119 11.98 -15.51 -12.47
CA TRP A 119 11.70 -14.49 -13.49
C TRP A 119 10.39 -13.73 -13.21
N ASN A 120 10.52 -12.43 -13.09
CA ASN A 120 9.47 -11.44 -12.86
C ASN A 120 9.41 -10.45 -14.04
N PRO A 121 8.43 -10.62 -14.95
CA PRO A 121 8.32 -9.78 -16.15
C PRO A 121 8.02 -8.31 -15.81
N ALA A 122 7.22 -8.05 -14.77
CA ALA A 122 6.90 -6.69 -14.36
C ALA A 122 8.14 -5.95 -13.85
N ALA A 123 8.89 -6.55 -12.92
CA ALA A 123 10.13 -5.96 -12.40
C ALA A 123 11.13 -5.65 -13.52
N SER A 124 11.27 -6.59 -14.46
CA SER A 124 12.16 -6.43 -15.63
C SER A 124 11.69 -5.29 -16.54
N ALA A 125 10.39 -5.16 -16.80
CA ALA A 125 9.84 -4.06 -17.59
C ALA A 125 10.14 -2.69 -16.97
N TYR A 126 9.97 -2.53 -15.65
CA TYR A 126 10.33 -1.27 -14.98
C TYR A 126 11.82 -0.97 -15.08
N LEU A 127 12.68 -1.96 -14.80
CA LEU A 127 14.14 -1.80 -14.79
C LEU A 127 14.76 -1.59 -16.17
N VAL A 128 14.01 -1.84 -17.25
CA VAL A 128 14.47 -1.58 -18.62
C VAL A 128 13.84 -0.32 -19.17
N MET A 129 12.51 -0.22 -19.17
CA MET A 129 11.79 0.84 -19.88
C MET A 129 11.96 2.21 -19.22
N VAL A 130 11.82 2.29 -17.88
CA VAL A 130 11.90 3.57 -17.16
C VAL A 130 13.30 4.18 -17.24
N PRO A 131 14.40 3.44 -16.96
CA PRO A 131 15.75 3.96 -17.15
C PRO A 131 16.05 4.31 -18.60
N LEU A 132 15.63 3.51 -19.58
CA LEU A 132 15.88 3.82 -20.99
C LEU A 132 15.24 5.15 -21.39
N ALA A 133 13.94 5.33 -21.12
CA ALA A 133 13.24 6.57 -21.42
C ALA A 133 13.85 7.77 -20.68
N THR A 134 14.15 7.61 -19.39
CA THR A 134 14.77 8.66 -18.57
C THR A 134 16.18 9.01 -19.07
N ALA A 135 16.98 8.02 -19.46
CA ALA A 135 18.34 8.25 -19.96
C ALA A 135 18.35 8.94 -21.32
N LEU A 136 17.46 8.53 -22.24
CA LEU A 136 17.29 9.20 -23.53
C LEU A 136 16.87 10.67 -23.32
N ALA A 137 15.85 10.92 -22.50
CA ALA A 137 15.42 12.28 -22.16
C ALA A 137 16.54 13.09 -21.50
N ALA A 138 17.27 12.50 -20.55
CA ALA A 138 18.43 13.11 -19.90
C ALA A 138 19.49 13.52 -20.93
N MET A 139 19.83 12.64 -21.88
CA MET A 139 20.84 12.92 -22.90
C MET A 139 20.39 14.02 -23.88
N HIS A 140 19.14 14.01 -24.31
CA HIS A 140 18.59 14.98 -25.26
C HIS A 140 18.38 16.37 -24.65
N LEU A 141 17.91 16.44 -23.40
CA LEU A 141 17.58 17.70 -22.74
C LEU A 141 18.77 18.31 -21.99
N MET A 142 19.92 17.61 -21.91
CA MET A 142 21.04 18.04 -21.09
C MET A 142 21.58 19.40 -21.57
N PRO A 143 21.68 20.41 -20.68
CA PRO A 143 22.31 21.67 -21.03
C PRO A 143 23.77 21.47 -21.44
N ALA A 144 24.24 22.28 -22.40
CA ALA A 144 25.62 22.28 -22.85
C ALA A 144 26.61 22.36 -21.67
N ARG A 145 27.79 21.75 -21.84
CA ARG A 145 28.87 21.86 -20.85
C ARG A 145 29.40 23.29 -20.88
N THR A 146 28.88 24.16 -20.04
CA THR A 146 29.54 25.43 -19.73
C THR A 146 30.81 25.12 -18.93
N THR A 147 31.91 25.78 -19.28
CA THR A 147 33.21 25.68 -18.57
C THR A 147 33.12 26.11 -17.12
N LEU A 148 32.10 26.90 -16.77
CA LEU A 148 31.69 27.22 -15.41
C LEU A 148 30.54 26.30 -14.99
N ILE A 149 30.86 25.09 -14.54
CA ILE A 149 30.01 24.44 -13.54
C ILE A 149 30.39 25.11 -12.23
N THR A 150 29.79 26.24 -11.90
CA THR A 150 29.90 26.74 -10.53
C THR A 150 29.29 25.68 -9.61
N PRO A 151 30.05 25.12 -8.66
CA PRO A 151 29.56 24.13 -7.68
C PRO A 151 28.26 24.57 -6.98
N ALA A 152 28.07 25.90 -6.89
CA ALA A 152 26.90 26.57 -6.33
C ALA A 152 25.53 26.07 -6.88
N GLY A 153 25.43 25.70 -8.16
CA GLY A 153 24.14 25.33 -8.77
C GLY A 153 23.58 23.96 -8.35
N ILE A 154 24.39 23.11 -7.71
CA ILE A 154 23.96 21.81 -7.16
C ILE A 154 24.05 21.83 -5.63
N PHE A 155 24.99 22.61 -5.10
CA PHE A 155 25.20 22.76 -3.66
C PHE A 155 23.91 23.13 -2.92
N TRP A 156 23.19 24.18 -3.35
CA TRP A 156 22.00 24.66 -2.64
C TRP A 156 20.85 23.64 -2.57
N PRO A 157 20.42 23.00 -3.68
CA PRO A 157 19.42 21.93 -3.61
C PRO A 157 19.85 20.76 -2.71
N VAL A 158 21.11 20.32 -2.82
CA VAL A 158 21.61 19.17 -2.03
C VAL A 158 21.69 19.53 -0.54
N ALA A 159 22.17 20.73 -0.20
CA ALA A 159 22.21 21.21 1.17
C ALA A 159 20.80 21.28 1.77
N ALA A 160 19.81 21.80 1.03
CA ALA A 160 18.41 21.84 1.49
C ALA A 160 17.83 20.45 1.74
N ILE A 161 18.12 19.47 0.86
CA ILE A 161 17.71 18.07 1.07
C ILE A 161 18.33 17.51 2.36
N LEU A 162 19.63 17.73 2.57
CA LEU A 162 20.34 17.24 3.76
C LEU A 162 19.80 17.88 5.04
N VAL A 163 19.58 19.19 5.05
CA VAL A 163 18.98 19.91 6.19
C VAL A 163 17.58 19.38 6.49
N LEU A 164 16.73 19.22 5.47
CA LEU A 164 15.39 18.65 5.66
C LEU A 164 15.45 17.21 6.18
N ALA A 165 16.36 16.39 5.66
CA ALA A 165 16.54 15.01 6.13
C ALA A 165 16.93 14.97 7.62
N VAL A 166 17.83 15.86 8.05
CA VAL A 166 18.20 15.98 9.47
C VAL A 166 17.01 16.45 10.32
N LEU A 167 16.32 17.53 9.91
CA LEU A 167 15.17 18.07 10.64
C LEU A 167 14.05 17.05 10.81
N TRP A 168 13.68 16.34 9.74
CA TRP A 168 12.69 15.28 9.80
C TRP A 168 13.20 14.06 10.58
N GLY A 169 14.49 13.74 10.49
CA GLY A 169 15.12 12.67 11.28
C GLY A 169 15.06 12.91 12.79
N LEU A 170 15.16 14.17 13.23
CA LEU A 170 15.06 14.56 14.65
C LEU A 170 13.64 14.40 15.23
N VAL A 171 12.61 14.45 14.37
CA VAL A 171 11.18 14.32 14.78
C VAL A 171 10.66 12.89 14.54
N LEU A 172 11.49 12.00 14.00
CA LEU A 172 11.07 10.67 13.59
C LEU A 172 10.89 9.76 14.81
N ASP A 173 9.63 9.58 15.23
CA ASP A 173 9.24 8.65 16.29
C ASP A 173 8.33 7.52 15.76
N ASN A 174 7.98 6.58 16.65
CA ASN A 174 7.09 5.46 16.33
C ASN A 174 5.63 5.89 16.05
N GLN A 175 5.25 7.14 16.32
CA GLN A 175 3.91 7.68 16.09
C GLN A 175 3.86 8.66 14.91
N MET A 176 4.99 9.00 14.29
CA MET A 176 5.09 10.07 13.29
C MET A 176 4.09 9.88 12.15
N PHE A 177 3.98 8.68 11.60
CA PHE A 177 3.01 8.37 10.55
C PHE A 177 1.55 8.55 10.99
N VAL A 178 1.24 8.20 12.24
CA VAL A 178 -0.08 8.39 12.83
C VAL A 178 -0.37 9.88 12.99
N THR A 179 0.58 10.64 13.52
CA THR A 179 0.44 12.08 13.73
C THR A 179 0.33 12.84 12.41
N ILE A 180 1.16 12.51 11.40
CA ILE A 180 1.06 13.03 10.03
C ILE A 180 -0.33 12.73 9.47
N ARG A 181 -0.80 11.49 9.57
CA ARG A 181 -2.14 11.14 9.08
C ARG A 181 -3.20 11.98 9.76
N ASP A 182 -3.19 12.07 11.08
CA ASP A 182 -4.31 12.66 11.82
C ASP A 182 -4.33 14.19 11.74
N HIS A 183 -3.16 14.83 11.76
CA HIS A 183 -3.05 16.30 11.86
C HIS A 183 -2.68 16.96 10.53
N LEU A 184 -1.96 16.28 9.63
CA LEU A 184 -1.59 16.81 8.32
C LEU A 184 -2.53 16.32 7.21
N LEU A 185 -2.83 15.02 7.13
CA LEU A 185 -3.69 14.49 6.07
C LEU A 185 -5.17 14.70 6.38
N LEU A 186 -5.64 14.23 7.53
CA LEU A 186 -7.06 14.29 7.90
C LEU A 186 -7.48 15.65 8.49
N GLY A 187 -6.52 16.56 8.70
CA GLY A 187 -6.76 17.90 9.23
C GLY A 187 -7.28 18.91 8.19
N ASN A 188 -7.25 18.59 6.89
CA ASN A 188 -7.70 19.50 5.83
C ASN A 188 -8.33 18.75 4.63
N ARG A 189 -9.05 19.49 3.78
CA ARG A 189 -9.80 18.91 2.64
C ARG A 189 -8.91 18.23 1.60
N VAL A 190 -7.72 18.78 1.34
CA VAL A 190 -6.78 18.22 0.35
C VAL A 190 -6.27 16.86 0.82
N GLY A 191 -5.82 16.77 2.07
CA GLY A 191 -5.34 15.52 2.64
C GLY A 191 -6.44 14.47 2.81
N ILE A 192 -7.68 14.86 3.10
CA ILE A 192 -8.84 13.95 3.05
C ILE A 192 -9.04 13.42 1.62
N GLY A 193 -8.89 14.27 0.60
CA GLY A 193 -8.91 13.86 -0.81
C GLY A 193 -7.85 12.81 -1.13
N ILE A 194 -6.62 13.01 -0.66
CA ILE A 194 -5.52 12.03 -0.77
C ILE A 194 -5.89 10.72 -0.07
N ALA A 195 -6.45 10.78 1.14
CA ALA A 195 -6.88 9.60 1.87
C ALA A 195 -7.99 8.85 1.13
N ARG A 196 -8.98 9.53 0.55
CA ARG A 196 -10.02 8.90 -0.26
C ARG A 196 -9.44 8.23 -1.51
N ALA A 197 -8.49 8.87 -2.18
CA ALA A 197 -7.78 8.25 -3.31
C ALA A 197 -6.99 7.00 -2.87
N TYR A 198 -6.31 7.06 -1.72
CA TYR A 198 -5.62 5.91 -1.14
C TYR A 198 -6.58 4.74 -0.91
N TYR A 199 -7.70 4.96 -0.20
CA TYR A 199 -8.70 3.93 0.08
C TYR A 199 -9.53 3.53 -1.15
N GLY A 200 -9.51 4.35 -2.21
CA GLY A 200 -10.14 4.04 -3.49
C GLY A 200 -9.30 3.08 -4.33
N TYR A 201 -7.98 3.30 -4.40
CA TYR A 201 -7.16 2.73 -5.47
C TYR A 201 -5.96 1.88 -5.06
N THR A 202 -5.52 1.88 -3.80
CA THR A 202 -4.25 1.21 -3.45
C THR A 202 -4.33 -0.31 -3.31
N LEU A 203 -5.53 -0.90 -3.20
CA LEU A 203 -5.66 -2.37 -3.21
C LEU A 203 -5.41 -2.99 -4.58
N TYR A 204 -5.71 -2.29 -5.69
CA TYR A 204 -5.44 -2.78 -7.05
C TYR A 204 -3.95 -3.03 -7.31
N PRO A 205 -3.04 -2.04 -7.12
CA PRO A 205 -1.62 -2.29 -7.26
C PRO A 205 -1.09 -3.20 -6.15
N ALA A 206 -1.67 -3.19 -4.95
CA ALA A 206 -1.24 -4.08 -3.90
C ALA A 206 -1.44 -5.55 -4.26
N GLU A 207 -2.47 -5.91 -5.03
CA GLU A 207 -2.72 -7.29 -5.44
C GLU A 207 -1.68 -7.81 -6.45
N THR A 208 -1.09 -6.93 -7.27
CA THR A 208 -0.14 -7.30 -8.35
C THR A 208 1.11 -8.04 -7.85
N PHE A 209 1.60 -7.65 -6.68
CA PHE A 209 2.90 -8.08 -6.16
C PHE A 209 2.82 -8.76 -4.79
N ARG A 210 1.60 -8.98 -4.28
CA ARG A 210 1.36 -9.61 -2.99
C ARG A 210 1.67 -11.12 -3.06
N PRO A 211 2.38 -11.69 -2.08
CA PRO A 211 2.57 -13.14 -2.04
C PRO A 211 1.24 -13.84 -1.73
N ILE A 212 1.11 -15.10 -2.14
CA ILE A 212 -0.16 -15.86 -2.09
C ILE A 212 -0.72 -15.92 -0.66
N ASP A 213 0.14 -16.10 0.34
CA ASP A 213 -0.22 -16.16 1.76
C ASP A 213 -0.83 -14.87 2.32
N GLN A 214 -0.52 -13.72 1.71
CA GLN A 214 -1.08 -12.43 2.11
C GLN A 214 -2.37 -12.07 1.37
N ARG A 215 -2.74 -12.83 0.32
CA ARG A 215 -4.02 -12.64 -0.38
C ARG A 215 -5.19 -12.88 0.57
N GLN A 216 -6.25 -12.10 0.40
CA GLN A 216 -7.40 -12.18 1.29
C GLN A 216 -8.16 -13.51 1.13
N LEU A 217 -8.30 -13.97 -0.11
CA LEU A 217 -8.92 -15.24 -0.49
C LEU A 217 -7.98 -15.94 -1.46
N ARG A 218 -7.79 -17.24 -1.26
CA ARG A 218 -7.02 -18.13 -2.14
C ARG A 218 -7.95 -19.21 -2.66
N THR A 219 -7.68 -19.76 -3.83
CA THR A 219 -8.42 -20.92 -4.35
C THR A 219 -7.58 -22.19 -4.26
N CYS A 220 -8.22 -23.33 -3.94
CA CYS A 220 -7.56 -24.63 -3.99
C CYS A 220 -8.35 -25.69 -4.76
N GLY A 221 -7.64 -26.51 -5.55
CA GLY A 221 -8.18 -27.72 -6.14
C GLY A 221 -7.90 -28.94 -5.25
N LEU A 222 -8.85 -29.87 -5.20
CA LEU A 222 -8.72 -31.12 -4.46
C LEU A 222 -8.76 -32.30 -5.43
N ASP A 223 -7.59 -32.74 -5.86
CA ASP A 223 -7.43 -33.73 -6.93
C ASP A 223 -8.17 -35.05 -6.65
N LYS A 224 -8.54 -35.76 -7.73
CA LYS A 224 -9.25 -37.05 -7.67
C LYS A 224 -8.44 -38.17 -7.02
N SER A 225 -7.12 -38.05 -6.95
CA SER A 225 -6.23 -38.98 -6.24
C SER A 225 -6.41 -38.98 -4.71
N LEU A 226 -7.12 -38.01 -4.14
CA LEU A 226 -7.39 -37.94 -2.71
C LEU A 226 -8.61 -38.81 -2.34
N ASP A 227 -8.45 -39.65 -1.31
CA ASP A 227 -9.58 -40.37 -0.72
C ASP A 227 -10.56 -39.41 -0.03
N ARG A 228 -11.81 -39.87 0.15
CA ARG A 228 -12.91 -39.04 0.68
C ARG A 228 -12.61 -38.46 2.07
N SER A 229 -11.91 -39.21 2.93
CA SER A 229 -11.56 -38.76 4.28
C SER A 229 -10.52 -37.64 4.24
N SER A 230 -9.42 -37.84 3.50
CA SER A 230 -8.40 -36.84 3.29
C SER A 230 -8.95 -35.58 2.64
N ARG A 231 -9.82 -35.72 1.62
CA ARG A 231 -10.47 -34.61 0.94
C ARG A 231 -11.30 -33.75 1.90
N ASN A 232 -12.16 -34.37 2.71
CA ASN A 232 -12.98 -33.65 3.70
C ASN A 232 -12.12 -32.92 4.75
N ARG A 233 -11.02 -33.54 5.19
CA ARG A 233 -10.11 -32.96 6.17
C ARG A 233 -9.33 -31.78 5.61
N ILE A 234 -8.80 -31.90 4.39
CA ILE A 234 -8.11 -30.83 3.67
C ILE A 234 -9.07 -29.68 3.37
N GLU A 235 -10.30 -29.97 2.94
CA GLU A 235 -11.33 -28.95 2.68
C GLU A 235 -11.60 -28.11 3.93
N ARG A 236 -11.83 -28.76 5.08
CA ARG A 236 -12.08 -28.07 6.36
C ARG A 236 -10.91 -27.15 6.72
N ILE A 237 -9.69 -27.67 6.66
CA ILE A 237 -8.48 -26.90 7.01
C ILE A 237 -8.27 -25.75 6.02
N SER A 238 -8.48 -25.98 4.73
CA SER A 238 -8.32 -24.94 3.70
C SER A 238 -9.29 -23.79 3.95
N ARG A 239 -10.57 -24.06 4.21
CA ARG A 239 -11.59 -23.04 4.52
C ARG A 239 -11.29 -22.28 5.82
N MET A 240 -10.78 -22.96 6.85
CA MET A 240 -10.32 -22.31 8.07
C MET A 240 -9.14 -21.36 7.83
N ASN A 241 -8.41 -21.55 6.72
CA ASN A 241 -7.27 -20.75 6.32
C ASN A 241 -7.58 -19.86 5.10
N ASP A 242 -8.83 -19.50 4.81
CA ASP A 242 -9.19 -18.64 3.66
C ASP A 242 -8.66 -19.16 2.30
N CYS A 243 -8.52 -20.48 2.19
CA CYS A 243 -8.18 -21.20 0.98
C CYS A 243 -9.41 -22.01 0.57
N LEU A 244 -10.12 -21.52 -0.44
CA LEU A 244 -11.46 -21.97 -0.80
C LEU A 244 -11.37 -23.06 -1.87
N PRO A 245 -11.93 -24.26 -1.62
CA PRO A 245 -12.00 -25.31 -2.62
C PRO A 245 -12.77 -24.86 -3.85
N VAL A 246 -12.25 -25.12 -5.04
CA VAL A 246 -12.94 -24.84 -6.31
C VAL A 246 -13.12 -26.14 -7.11
N PRO A 247 -14.10 -26.21 -8.02
CA PRO A 247 -14.31 -27.39 -8.85
C PRO A 247 -13.08 -27.76 -9.68
N ASP A 248 -12.95 -29.05 -10.00
CA ASP A 248 -11.90 -29.54 -10.89
C ASP A 248 -11.94 -28.80 -12.25
N GLY A 249 -10.76 -28.44 -12.77
CA GLY A 249 -10.63 -27.67 -14.01
C GLY A 249 -10.79 -26.15 -13.86
N ALA A 250 -11.27 -25.65 -12.71
CA ALA A 250 -11.24 -24.22 -12.42
C ALA A 250 -9.81 -23.74 -12.10
N PHE A 251 -9.58 -22.44 -12.26
CA PHE A 251 -8.30 -21.83 -11.88
C PHE A 251 -8.11 -21.89 -10.35
N ALA A 252 -7.15 -22.69 -9.89
CA ALA A 252 -6.76 -22.81 -8.50
C ALA A 252 -5.35 -22.23 -8.27
N ASP A 253 -5.18 -21.42 -7.23
CA ASP A 253 -3.85 -20.93 -6.81
C ASP A 253 -2.95 -22.11 -6.37
N MET A 254 -3.56 -23.16 -5.81
CA MET A 254 -2.89 -24.36 -5.31
C MET A 254 -3.73 -25.61 -5.55
N THR A 255 -3.11 -26.74 -5.87
CA THR A 255 -3.80 -28.04 -5.96
C THR A 255 -3.19 -29.03 -4.99
N PHE A 256 -4.03 -29.68 -4.19
CA PHE A 256 -3.62 -30.80 -3.34
C PHE A 256 -3.81 -32.11 -4.09
N SER A 257 -2.77 -32.93 -4.09
CA SER A 257 -2.75 -34.25 -4.74
C SER A 257 -1.97 -35.24 -3.89
N ARG A 258 -2.15 -36.54 -4.14
CA ARG A 258 -1.36 -37.58 -3.46
C ARG A 258 0.07 -37.60 -4.01
N ALA A 259 1.07 -37.59 -3.13
CA ALA A 259 2.46 -37.75 -3.54
C ALA A 259 2.80 -39.24 -3.65
N ASP A 260 3.33 -39.63 -4.81
CA ASP A 260 3.95 -40.93 -5.05
C ASP A 260 3.04 -42.13 -4.69
N GLY A 261 1.72 -41.99 -4.87
CA GLY A 261 0.72 -43.02 -4.54
C GLY A 261 0.51 -43.29 -3.03
N THR A 262 1.30 -42.68 -2.15
CA THR A 262 1.26 -42.92 -0.71
C THR A 262 0.30 -41.98 0.03
N PRO A 263 -0.60 -42.48 0.91
CA PRO A 263 -1.54 -41.63 1.65
C PRO A 263 -0.87 -40.74 2.71
N ALA A 264 0.37 -41.05 3.10
CA ALA A 264 1.11 -40.30 4.12
C ALA A 264 1.69 -38.97 3.59
N ARG A 265 1.80 -38.80 2.27
CA ARG A 265 2.43 -37.63 1.65
C ARG A 265 1.48 -36.93 0.67
N LEU A 266 1.47 -35.61 0.74
CA LEU A 266 0.71 -34.73 -0.12
C LEU A 266 1.68 -33.93 -1.00
N ALA A 267 1.33 -33.79 -2.27
CA ALA A 267 1.98 -32.88 -3.20
C ALA A 267 1.13 -31.62 -3.35
N LEU A 268 1.74 -30.47 -3.08
CA LEU A 268 1.15 -29.14 -3.32
C LEU A 268 1.66 -28.65 -4.67
N GLN A 269 0.74 -28.38 -5.59
CA GLN A 269 1.04 -28.02 -6.96
C GLN A 269 0.59 -26.60 -7.28
N HIS A 270 1.29 -25.94 -8.21
CA HIS A 270 0.87 -24.69 -8.82
C HIS A 270 0.93 -24.84 -10.34
N LYS A 271 -0.19 -24.60 -11.03
CA LYS A 271 -0.31 -24.78 -12.50
C LYS A 271 0.20 -26.15 -12.97
N GLY A 272 -0.19 -27.22 -12.27
CA GLY A 272 0.18 -28.61 -12.58
C GLY A 272 1.63 -29.00 -12.25
N LYS A 273 2.45 -28.09 -11.70
CA LYS A 273 3.82 -28.40 -11.28
C LYS A 273 3.90 -28.55 -9.77
N THR A 274 4.50 -29.65 -9.30
CA THR A 274 4.75 -29.86 -7.87
C THR A 274 5.77 -28.82 -7.35
N VAL A 275 5.35 -28.04 -6.36
CA VAL A 275 6.20 -27.01 -5.71
C VAL A 275 6.83 -27.56 -4.43
N MET A 276 6.07 -28.38 -3.70
CA MET A 276 6.56 -29.07 -2.51
C MET A 276 5.79 -30.36 -2.23
N ARG A 277 6.46 -31.27 -1.53
CA ARG A 277 5.90 -32.48 -0.95
C ARG A 277 5.96 -32.36 0.56
N VAL A 278 4.87 -32.70 1.25
CA VAL A 278 4.77 -32.59 2.71
C VAL A 278 4.07 -33.82 3.29
N ALA A 279 4.41 -34.18 4.53
CA ALA A 279 3.68 -35.22 5.23
C ALA A 279 2.27 -34.71 5.57
N ALA A 280 1.24 -35.56 5.45
CA ALA A 280 -0.13 -35.19 5.80
C ALA A 280 -0.23 -34.73 7.27
N LYS A 281 0.52 -35.37 8.17
CA LYS A 281 0.61 -34.98 9.59
C LYS A 281 1.13 -33.54 9.78
N GLU A 282 2.07 -33.09 8.95
CA GLU A 282 2.62 -31.74 9.03
C GLU A 282 1.59 -30.69 8.59
N LEU A 283 0.90 -30.92 7.47
CA LEU A 283 -0.18 -30.05 6.99
C LEU A 283 -1.30 -29.94 8.03
N PHE A 284 -1.67 -31.04 8.67
CA PHE A 284 -2.75 -31.05 9.64
C PHE A 284 -2.33 -30.52 11.01
N GLY A 285 -1.06 -30.63 11.38
CA GLY A 285 -0.53 -30.11 12.65
C GLY A 285 -0.28 -28.61 12.61
N ASN A 286 0.26 -28.07 11.51
CA ASN A 286 0.51 -26.64 11.35
C ASN A 286 0.27 -26.17 9.90
N PRO A 287 -1.00 -26.01 9.49
CA PRO A 287 -1.34 -25.64 8.12
C PRO A 287 -0.77 -24.27 7.73
N HIS A 288 -0.74 -23.31 8.67
CA HIS A 288 -0.19 -21.98 8.41
C HIS A 288 1.28 -22.04 7.96
N LYS A 289 2.11 -22.84 8.64
CA LYS A 289 3.53 -23.00 8.29
C LYS A 289 3.69 -23.59 6.89
N VAL A 290 2.93 -24.64 6.56
CA VAL A 290 2.99 -25.30 5.24
C VAL A 290 2.54 -24.36 4.12
N LEU A 291 1.41 -23.66 4.31
CA LEU A 291 0.89 -22.71 3.33
C LEU A 291 1.81 -21.50 3.14
N ALA A 292 2.44 -21.01 4.21
CA ALA A 292 3.43 -19.94 4.13
C ALA A 292 4.68 -20.37 3.36
N ALA A 293 5.21 -21.57 3.64
CA ALA A 293 6.34 -22.13 2.91
C ALA A 293 6.02 -22.34 1.41
N PHE A 294 4.78 -22.75 1.09
CA PHE A 294 4.33 -22.86 -0.29
C PHE A 294 4.31 -21.51 -0.99
N SER A 295 3.78 -20.47 -0.33
CA SER A 295 3.78 -19.10 -0.84
C SER A 295 5.18 -18.57 -1.06
N GLU A 296 6.11 -18.76 -0.11
CA GLU A 296 7.48 -18.26 -0.21
C GLU A 296 8.23 -18.83 -1.43
N ARG A 297 8.03 -20.12 -1.74
CA ARG A 297 8.62 -20.75 -2.94
C ARG A 297 8.08 -20.21 -4.26
N LEU A 298 6.91 -19.57 -4.26
CA LEU A 298 6.29 -18.98 -5.43
C LEU A 298 6.48 -17.45 -5.51
N ASP A 299 7.07 -16.82 -4.50
CA ASP A 299 7.16 -15.37 -4.38
C ASP A 299 8.28 -14.75 -5.23
N ARG A 300 8.00 -14.58 -6.52
CA ARG A 300 8.88 -13.89 -7.47
C ARG A 300 8.90 -12.36 -7.28
N ASN A 301 8.02 -11.81 -6.44
CA ASN A 301 7.84 -10.38 -6.26
C ASN A 301 8.63 -9.83 -5.06
N ARG A 302 9.30 -10.67 -4.27
CA ARG A 302 10.02 -10.26 -3.05
C ARG A 302 10.98 -9.09 -3.26
N ASN A 303 11.87 -9.18 -4.25
CA ASN A 303 12.85 -8.13 -4.51
C ASN A 303 12.20 -6.90 -5.16
N PHE A 304 11.20 -7.10 -6.01
CA PHE A 304 10.39 -6.02 -6.57
C PHE A 304 9.73 -5.19 -5.47
N ARG A 305 9.11 -5.82 -4.46
CA ARG A 305 8.53 -5.11 -3.31
C ARG A 305 9.56 -4.29 -2.54
N LYS A 306 10.78 -4.82 -2.32
CA LYS A 306 11.87 -4.09 -1.64
C LYS A 306 12.29 -2.84 -2.44
N MET A 307 12.45 -2.97 -3.75
CA MET A 307 12.81 -1.84 -4.62
C MET A 307 11.68 -0.80 -4.67
N THR A 308 10.42 -1.24 -4.75
CA THR A 308 9.26 -0.34 -4.68
C THR A 308 9.20 0.41 -3.36
N LEU A 309 9.45 -0.26 -2.22
CA LEU A 309 9.54 0.39 -0.92
C LEU A 309 10.69 1.41 -0.86
N ALA A 310 11.88 1.06 -1.35
CA ALA A 310 13.02 1.98 -1.43
C ALA A 310 12.70 3.20 -2.33
N GLY A 311 12.05 2.99 -3.46
CA GLY A 311 11.57 4.05 -4.34
C GLY A 311 10.54 4.95 -3.69
N LEU A 312 9.62 4.40 -2.90
CA LEU A 312 8.63 5.17 -2.13
C LEU A 312 9.29 5.99 -1.01
N LEU A 313 10.29 5.44 -0.32
CA LEU A 313 10.96 6.10 0.80
C LEU A 313 11.97 7.17 0.35
N LEU A 314 12.70 6.93 -0.74
CA LEU A 314 13.78 7.81 -1.20
C LEU A 314 13.43 8.53 -2.51
N GLY A 315 12.95 7.79 -3.51
CA GLY A 315 12.66 8.33 -4.83
C GLY A 315 11.52 9.36 -4.82
N PHE A 316 10.40 9.04 -4.20
CA PHE A 316 9.23 9.91 -4.16
C PHE A 316 9.52 11.27 -3.52
N PRO A 317 10.11 11.36 -2.30
CA PRO A 317 10.44 12.66 -1.72
C PRO A 317 11.42 13.46 -2.57
N LEU A 318 12.41 12.81 -3.20
CA LEU A 318 13.39 13.48 -4.06
C LEU A 318 12.75 14.05 -5.34
N VAL A 319 11.80 13.33 -5.95
CA VAL A 319 11.02 13.86 -7.08
C VAL A 319 10.21 15.07 -6.64
N LEU A 320 9.47 14.96 -5.53
CA LEU A 320 8.62 16.04 -5.02
C LEU A 320 9.46 17.29 -4.70
N PHE A 321 10.60 17.11 -4.04
CA PHE A 321 11.55 18.17 -3.75
C PHE A 321 12.08 18.81 -5.04
N THR A 322 12.50 18.01 -6.02
CA THR A 322 13.04 18.52 -7.29
C THR A 322 12.02 19.36 -8.04
N LEU A 323 10.76 18.91 -8.08
CA LEU A 323 9.66 19.67 -8.67
C LEU A 323 9.43 20.98 -7.91
N ALA A 324 9.27 20.92 -6.58
CA ALA A 324 9.02 22.09 -5.75
C ALA A 324 10.14 23.13 -5.85
N PHE A 325 11.40 22.70 -5.76
CA PHE A 325 12.57 23.58 -5.91
C PHE A 325 12.62 24.25 -7.29
N SER A 326 12.29 23.50 -8.34
CA SER A 326 12.30 24.05 -9.70
C SER A 326 11.17 25.07 -9.92
N LEU A 327 9.98 24.80 -9.39
CA LEU A 327 8.81 25.68 -9.45
C LEU A 327 9.03 26.96 -8.64
N LEU A 328 9.41 26.84 -7.36
CA LEU A 328 9.56 27.97 -6.46
C LEU A 328 10.64 28.94 -6.91
N GLY A 329 11.74 28.42 -7.45
CA GLY A 329 12.81 29.28 -7.93
C GLY A 329 12.64 29.78 -9.37
N ALA A 330 11.56 29.41 -10.07
CA ALA A 330 11.29 29.92 -11.41
C ALA A 330 11.08 31.45 -11.40
N LEU A 331 10.39 31.97 -10.37
CA LEU A 331 10.09 33.39 -10.20
C LEU A 331 11.31 34.22 -9.76
N PRO A 332 12.06 33.89 -8.68
CA PRO A 332 13.26 34.64 -8.29
C PRO A 332 14.30 34.77 -9.41
N ASN A 333 14.43 33.75 -10.25
CA ASN A 333 15.41 33.72 -11.34
C ASN A 333 15.02 34.61 -12.54
N LEU A 334 13.86 35.27 -12.51
CA LEU A 334 13.51 36.34 -13.45
C LEU A 334 14.17 37.67 -13.07
N PHE A 335 14.47 37.87 -11.78
CA PHE A 335 14.89 39.17 -11.24
C PHE A 335 16.27 39.13 -10.57
N LEU A 336 16.74 37.94 -10.16
CA LEU A 336 17.96 37.79 -9.36
C LEU A 336 19.03 36.96 -10.08
N PRO A 337 20.32 37.14 -9.73
CA PRO A 337 21.38 36.24 -10.15
C PRO A 337 21.09 34.79 -9.72
N VAL A 338 21.49 33.84 -10.57
CA VAL A 338 21.20 32.40 -10.38
C VAL A 338 21.59 31.89 -8.99
N ALA A 339 22.76 32.29 -8.48
CA ALA A 339 23.24 31.85 -7.17
C ALA A 339 22.35 32.33 -6.01
N LEU A 340 21.92 33.60 -6.05
CA LEU A 340 21.04 34.17 -5.04
C LEU A 340 19.63 33.58 -5.15
N ALA A 341 19.13 33.42 -6.38
CA ALA A 341 17.84 32.78 -6.63
C ALA A 341 17.80 31.34 -6.08
N ASP A 342 18.87 30.55 -6.29
CA ASP A 342 18.96 29.17 -5.80
C ASP A 342 19.11 29.10 -4.28
N MET A 343 19.88 30.01 -3.67
CA MET A 343 19.96 30.13 -2.21
C MET A 343 18.60 30.46 -1.60
N LEU A 344 17.91 31.49 -2.10
CA LEU A 344 16.58 31.87 -1.60
C LEU A 344 15.57 30.74 -1.79
N THR A 345 15.61 30.05 -2.93
CA THR A 345 14.74 28.89 -3.18
C THR A 345 15.02 27.76 -2.18
N ALA A 346 16.29 27.47 -1.89
CA ALA A 346 16.66 26.49 -0.88
C ALA A 346 16.12 26.86 0.51
N VAL A 347 16.27 28.13 0.93
CA VAL A 347 15.73 28.64 2.19
C VAL A 347 14.21 28.51 2.23
N ILE A 348 13.50 28.89 1.15
CA ILE A 348 12.04 28.74 1.06
C ILE A 348 11.64 27.26 1.13
N CYS A 349 12.33 26.36 0.45
CA CYS A 349 12.05 24.92 0.51
C CYS A 349 12.27 24.35 1.92
N VAL A 350 13.36 24.73 2.60
CA VAL A 350 13.61 24.34 3.99
C VAL A 350 12.52 24.91 4.92
N GLY A 351 12.14 26.18 4.74
CA GLY A 351 11.08 26.83 5.49
C GLY A 351 9.73 26.13 5.32
N LEU A 352 9.33 25.83 4.08
CA LEU A 352 8.11 25.07 3.79
C LEU A 352 8.16 23.65 4.34
N GLY A 353 9.27 22.95 4.19
CA GLY A 353 9.44 21.60 4.73
C GLY A 353 9.42 21.56 6.27
N THR A 354 9.90 22.62 6.92
CA THR A 354 9.82 22.81 8.37
C THR A 354 8.40 23.19 8.80
N LEU A 355 7.70 24.02 8.03
CA LEU A 355 6.30 24.37 8.30
C LEU A 355 5.39 23.13 8.29
N LEU A 356 5.67 22.15 7.42
CA LEU A 356 4.97 20.86 7.41
C LEU A 356 5.18 20.02 8.69
N LEU A 357 6.20 20.32 9.51
CA LEU A 357 6.38 19.69 10.82
C LEU A 357 5.47 20.31 11.91
N VAL A 358 4.93 21.52 11.70
CA VAL A 358 4.11 22.22 12.72
C VAL A 358 2.87 21.42 13.14
N PRO A 359 2.06 20.83 12.23
CA PRO A 359 0.94 20.00 12.63
C PRO A 359 1.37 18.75 13.41
N VAL A 360 2.55 18.20 13.10
CA VAL A 360 3.12 17.03 13.79
C VAL A 360 3.51 17.41 15.21
N TYR A 361 4.22 18.52 15.38
CA TYR A 361 4.61 19.05 16.70
C TYR A 361 3.39 19.41 17.56
N ARG A 362 2.37 20.05 16.98
CA ARG A 362 1.09 20.34 17.67
C ARG A 362 0.40 19.06 18.16
N GLY A 363 0.41 18.01 17.35
CA GLY A 363 -0.13 16.70 17.75
C GLY A 363 0.59 16.11 18.95
N HIS A 364 1.91 16.30 19.06
CA HIS A 364 2.70 15.87 20.20
C HIS A 364 2.34 16.65 21.47
N ASN A 365 2.26 17.99 21.39
CA ASN A 365 1.88 18.81 22.55
C ASN A 365 0.43 18.56 23.00
N ALA A 366 -0.47 18.25 22.06
CA ALA A 366 -1.84 17.88 22.40
C ALA A 366 -1.91 16.55 23.18
N ALA A 367 -0.93 15.65 23.04
CA ALA A 367 -0.88 14.41 23.81
C ALA A 367 -0.64 14.68 25.29
N VAL A 368 0.19 15.68 25.61
CA VAL A 368 0.46 16.12 26.99
C VAL A 368 -0.81 16.70 27.64
N ALA A 369 -1.61 17.44 26.87
CA ALA A 369 -2.85 18.06 27.37
C ALA A 369 -4.03 17.07 27.54
N ALA A 370 -3.92 15.83 27.06
CA ALA A 370 -5.02 14.86 27.02
C ALA A 370 -5.01 13.84 28.18
N ASP A 371 -4.39 14.18 29.32
CA ASP A 371 -4.11 13.27 30.43
C ASP A 371 -5.37 12.60 31.03
N ASN A 372 -6.50 13.32 31.04
CA ASN A 372 -7.82 12.74 31.31
C ASN A 372 -8.69 12.71 30.04
N PRO A 373 -8.87 11.54 29.39
CA PRO A 373 -9.55 11.45 28.10
C PRO A 373 -11.05 11.78 28.19
N GLY A 374 -11.69 11.64 29.35
CA GLY A 374 -13.12 11.96 29.50
C GLY A 374 -13.39 13.47 29.44
N THR A 375 -12.56 14.27 30.14
CA THR A 375 -12.68 15.73 30.16
C THR A 375 -12.04 16.37 28.93
N ALA A 376 -10.98 15.77 28.36
CA ALA A 376 -10.34 16.27 27.16
C ALA A 376 -11.29 16.29 25.93
N LEU A 377 -12.34 15.45 25.92
CA LEU A 377 -13.36 15.43 24.86
C LEU A 377 -14.28 16.67 24.87
N SER A 378 -14.40 17.38 25.99
CA SER A 378 -15.20 18.61 26.06
C SER A 378 -14.46 19.83 25.52
N THR A 379 -13.15 19.72 25.25
CA THR A 379 -12.33 20.83 24.77
C THR A 379 -12.70 21.22 23.34
N GLY A 380 -12.57 22.52 23.01
CA GLY A 380 -12.82 23.02 21.66
C GLY A 380 -11.79 22.56 20.62
N SER A 381 -10.60 22.13 21.05
CA SER A 381 -9.48 21.77 20.17
C SER A 381 -9.60 20.34 19.61
N PRO A 382 -9.73 20.16 18.28
CA PRO A 382 -9.77 18.83 17.67
C PRO A 382 -8.51 18.00 17.94
N ALA A 383 -7.35 18.64 18.03
CA ALA A 383 -6.09 17.96 18.30
C ALA A 383 -6.10 17.31 19.69
N ILE A 384 -6.61 18.00 20.72
CA ILE A 384 -6.72 17.46 22.08
C ILE A 384 -7.74 16.31 22.11
N ARG A 385 -8.90 16.47 21.45
CA ARG A 385 -9.91 15.41 21.37
C ARG A 385 -9.38 14.16 20.65
N ILE A 386 -8.66 14.31 19.54
CA ILE A 386 -8.02 13.20 18.81
C ILE A 386 -7.06 12.45 19.73
N GLN A 387 -6.20 13.17 20.46
CA GLN A 387 -5.26 12.56 21.39
C GLN A 387 -5.97 11.86 22.57
N ALA A 388 -7.06 12.44 23.09
CA ALA A 388 -7.90 11.82 24.11
C ALA A 388 -8.52 10.50 23.63
N LEU A 389 -9.05 10.46 22.40
CA LEU A 389 -9.58 9.24 21.79
C LEU A 389 -8.48 8.19 21.58
N GLN A 390 -7.30 8.61 21.14
CA GLN A 390 -6.14 7.73 20.96
C GLN A 390 -5.67 7.15 22.31
N ALA A 391 -5.59 7.99 23.35
CA ALA A 391 -5.25 7.58 24.71
C ALA A 391 -6.29 6.59 25.26
N ALA A 392 -7.59 6.88 25.11
CA ALA A 392 -8.66 5.97 25.50
C ALA A 392 -8.58 4.62 24.78
N CYS A 393 -8.26 4.62 23.48
CA CYS A 393 -8.05 3.40 22.70
C CYS A 393 -6.85 2.59 23.22
N LYS A 394 -5.71 3.24 23.50
CA LYS A 394 -4.50 2.58 24.03
C LYS A 394 -4.74 2.00 25.42
N GLN A 395 -5.43 2.75 26.27
CA GLN A 395 -5.73 2.39 27.66
C GLN A 395 -6.98 1.50 27.80
N LYS A 396 -7.67 1.18 26.69
CA LYS A 396 -8.95 0.44 26.65
C LYS A 396 -10.03 1.05 27.57
N ARG A 397 -10.03 2.37 27.73
CA ARG A 397 -11.03 3.09 28.53
C ARG A 397 -12.33 3.25 27.74
N ASP A 398 -13.45 3.06 28.40
CA ASP A 398 -14.76 3.33 27.81
C ASP A 398 -15.05 4.83 27.87
N ILE A 399 -15.17 5.44 26.69
CA ILE A 399 -15.45 6.85 26.51
C ILE A 399 -16.77 7.08 25.75
N THR A 400 -17.60 6.04 25.62
CA THR A 400 -18.80 6.06 24.77
C THR A 400 -19.77 7.17 25.20
N ALA A 401 -20.07 7.26 26.50
CA ALA A 401 -20.98 8.26 27.03
C ALA A 401 -20.46 9.70 26.81
N ALA A 402 -19.17 9.94 27.05
CA ALA A 402 -18.54 11.24 26.82
C ALA A 402 -18.53 11.61 25.33
N ALA A 403 -18.20 10.64 24.46
CA ALA A 403 -18.20 10.85 23.01
C ALA A 403 -19.59 11.21 22.47
N LEU A 404 -20.64 10.55 22.95
CA LEU A 404 -22.03 10.85 22.57
C LEU A 404 -22.48 12.21 23.11
N LYS A 405 -22.16 12.52 24.37
CA LYS A 405 -22.47 13.82 24.98
C LYS A 405 -21.88 14.98 24.18
N HIS A 406 -20.70 14.80 23.59
CA HIS A 406 -20.00 15.80 22.79
C HIS A 406 -20.20 15.64 21.27
N GLY A 407 -21.06 14.73 20.82
CA GLY A 407 -21.40 14.56 19.40
C GLY A 407 -20.22 14.14 18.50
N ILE A 408 -19.24 13.43 19.06
CA ILE A 408 -18.00 13.07 18.35
C ILE A 408 -18.27 12.16 17.14
N ASP A 409 -19.33 11.35 17.20
CA ASP A 409 -19.81 10.49 16.12
C ASP A 409 -20.23 11.28 14.86
N LYS A 410 -20.66 12.53 15.04
CA LYS A 410 -21.06 13.45 13.96
C LYS A 410 -20.02 14.52 13.68
N SER A 411 -18.83 14.42 14.28
CA SER A 411 -17.77 15.41 14.07
C SER A 411 -17.40 15.57 12.60
N ALA A 412 -17.16 16.81 12.18
CA ALA A 412 -16.62 17.13 10.86
C ALA A 412 -15.17 16.63 10.68
N HIS A 413 -14.46 16.31 11.77
CA HIS A 413 -13.09 15.82 11.74
C HIS A 413 -13.04 14.30 11.58
N VAL A 414 -12.54 13.85 10.43
CA VAL A 414 -12.42 12.42 10.08
C VAL A 414 -11.57 11.66 11.10
N ALA A 415 -10.50 12.27 11.61
CA ALA A 415 -9.62 11.66 12.61
C ALA A 415 -10.34 11.39 13.95
N GLU A 416 -11.29 12.24 14.36
CA GLU A 416 -12.07 12.00 15.58
C GLU A 416 -12.98 10.79 15.43
N ARG A 417 -13.76 10.74 14.33
CA ARG A 417 -14.64 9.60 14.05
C ARG A 417 -13.85 8.30 13.87
N TYR A 418 -12.67 8.37 13.25
CA TYR A 418 -11.73 7.26 13.12
C TYR A 418 -11.29 6.70 14.48
N TRP A 419 -10.83 7.57 15.39
CA TRP A 419 -10.34 7.13 16.69
C TRP A 419 -11.46 6.72 17.64
N LEU A 420 -12.64 7.36 17.54
CA LEU A 420 -13.85 6.90 18.22
C LEU A 420 -14.20 5.47 17.80
N ALA A 421 -14.25 5.18 16.49
CA ALA A 421 -14.52 3.83 16.00
C ALA A 421 -13.54 2.80 16.59
N ARG A 422 -12.25 3.14 16.69
CA ARG A 422 -11.23 2.26 17.28
C ARG A 422 -11.37 2.08 18.79
N SER A 423 -11.67 3.14 19.53
CA SER A 423 -11.77 3.08 21.00
C SER A 423 -12.95 2.21 21.45
N LEU A 424 -14.03 2.17 20.66
CA LEU A 424 -15.21 1.33 20.90
C LEU A 424 -14.94 -0.18 20.81
N ALA A 425 -13.76 -0.63 20.36
CA ALA A 425 -13.39 -2.04 20.32
C ALA A 425 -13.41 -2.71 21.71
N ASN A 426 -13.17 -1.96 22.78
CA ASN A 426 -13.15 -2.47 24.17
C ASN A 426 -14.22 -1.84 25.07
N ALA A 427 -15.10 -1.00 24.53
CA ALA A 427 -16.14 -0.32 25.31
C ALA A 427 -17.15 -1.31 25.90
N ARG A 428 -17.61 -1.09 27.12
CA ARG A 428 -18.64 -1.89 27.79
C ARG A 428 -20.02 -1.27 27.67
N HIS A 429 -20.11 0.00 27.31
CA HIS A 429 -21.35 0.75 27.17
C HIS A 429 -22.33 0.08 26.20
N LEU A 430 -23.60 0.03 26.58
CA LEU A 430 -24.66 -0.67 25.84
C LEU A 430 -24.91 -0.09 24.44
N GLN A 431 -24.61 1.19 24.23
CA GLN A 431 -24.74 1.86 22.93
C GLN A 431 -23.49 1.72 22.03
N ALA A 432 -22.38 1.16 22.52
CA ALA A 432 -21.18 1.00 21.70
C ALA A 432 -21.42 0.15 20.43
N PRO A 433 -22.19 -0.96 20.46
CA PRO A 433 -22.49 -1.74 19.26
C PRO A 433 -23.30 -0.99 18.21
N SER A 434 -24.31 -0.21 18.61
CA SER A 434 -25.12 0.59 17.68
C SER A 434 -24.31 1.74 17.09
N LEU A 435 -23.46 2.37 17.90
CA LEU A 435 -22.56 3.43 17.44
C LEU A 435 -21.55 2.91 16.42
N LEU A 436 -20.99 1.70 16.64
CA LEU A 436 -20.14 1.05 15.65
C LEU A 436 -20.87 0.78 14.34
N MET A 437 -22.14 0.37 14.38
CA MET A 437 -22.95 0.16 13.16
C MET A 437 -23.13 1.45 12.37
N GLN A 438 -23.38 2.57 13.05
CA GLN A 438 -23.47 3.89 12.42
C GLN A 438 -22.13 4.29 11.79
N LEU A 439 -21.01 4.13 12.52
CA LEU A 439 -19.66 4.45 12.02
C LEU A 439 -19.21 3.49 10.90
N ALA A 440 -19.69 2.25 10.87
CA ALA A 440 -19.46 1.34 9.76
C ALA A 440 -20.12 1.85 8.47
N ALA A 441 -21.19 2.66 8.59
CA ALA A 441 -21.86 3.34 7.49
C ALA A 441 -21.28 4.71 7.13
N ASP A 442 -20.19 5.15 7.76
CA ASP A 442 -19.57 6.45 7.52
C ASP A 442 -19.24 6.68 6.03
N ARG A 443 -19.39 7.94 5.59
CA ARG A 443 -19.04 8.40 4.24
C ARG A 443 -17.55 8.21 3.94
N GLU A 444 -16.70 8.29 4.97
CA GLU A 444 -15.26 8.12 4.82
C GLU A 444 -14.86 6.64 5.02
N PRO A 445 -14.32 5.96 3.99
CA PRO A 445 -13.97 4.54 4.09
C PRO A 445 -13.01 4.22 5.23
N ILE A 446 -12.10 5.15 5.56
CA ILE A 446 -11.15 4.98 6.66
C ILE A 446 -11.84 4.79 8.02
N VAL A 447 -12.95 5.48 8.28
CA VAL A 447 -13.74 5.36 9.51
C VAL A 447 -14.52 4.04 9.50
N ALA A 448 -15.21 3.75 8.39
CA ALA A 448 -15.96 2.50 8.22
C ALA A 448 -15.07 1.26 8.41
N CYS A 449 -13.84 1.28 7.89
CA CYS A 449 -12.87 0.22 8.09
C CYS A 449 -12.53 0.00 9.58
N GLN A 450 -12.32 1.08 10.34
CA GLN A 450 -12.03 0.95 11.77
C GLN A 450 -13.23 0.47 12.58
N ALA A 451 -14.44 0.88 12.21
CA ALA A 451 -15.65 0.40 12.87
C ALA A 451 -15.82 -1.10 12.67
N LEU A 452 -15.63 -1.61 11.44
CA LEU A 452 -15.65 -3.05 11.15
C LEU A 452 -14.54 -3.81 11.90
N TRP A 453 -13.32 -3.26 11.93
CA TRP A 453 -12.24 -3.83 12.74
C TRP A 453 -12.61 -3.92 14.22
N ALA A 454 -13.21 -2.86 14.78
CA ALA A 454 -13.63 -2.83 16.17
C ALA A 454 -14.76 -3.81 16.46
N MET A 455 -15.74 -3.97 15.57
CA MET A 455 -16.77 -5.01 15.68
C MET A 455 -16.16 -6.41 15.76
N GLY A 456 -15.18 -6.71 14.91
CA GLY A 456 -14.45 -7.98 14.94
C GLY A 456 -13.72 -8.21 16.28
N LYS A 457 -13.12 -7.15 16.84
CA LYS A 457 -12.43 -7.20 18.15
C LYS A 457 -13.36 -7.38 19.34
N ARG A 458 -14.59 -6.88 19.27
CA ARG A 458 -15.59 -7.06 20.33
C ARG A 458 -16.07 -8.50 20.50
N GLY A 459 -15.90 -9.35 19.49
CA GLY A 459 -16.29 -10.76 19.60
C GLY A 459 -17.80 -11.03 19.53
N ASN A 460 -18.64 -10.03 19.22
CA ASN A 460 -20.09 -10.23 19.14
C ASN A 460 -20.49 -10.95 17.84
N ARG A 461 -20.62 -12.28 17.92
CA ARG A 461 -21.04 -13.13 16.77
C ARG A 461 -22.43 -12.80 16.22
N GLY A 462 -23.32 -12.19 17.02
CA GLY A 462 -24.63 -11.74 16.55
C GLY A 462 -24.56 -10.65 15.47
N LYS A 463 -23.40 -10.03 15.26
CA LYS A 463 -23.16 -9.02 14.22
C LYS A 463 -22.66 -9.58 12.89
N VAL A 464 -22.55 -10.91 12.75
CA VAL A 464 -22.16 -11.53 11.47
C VAL A 464 -23.09 -11.14 10.31
N PRO A 465 -24.43 -11.18 10.42
CA PRO A 465 -25.32 -10.81 9.32
C PRO A 465 -25.13 -9.36 8.87
N ASP A 466 -25.05 -8.44 9.83
CA ASP A 466 -24.82 -7.00 9.60
C ASP A 466 -23.50 -6.75 8.83
N ILE A 467 -22.42 -7.44 9.23
CA ILE A 467 -21.12 -7.32 8.55
C ILE A 467 -21.16 -7.93 7.14
N MET A 468 -21.85 -9.06 6.96
CA MET A 468 -22.02 -9.68 5.65
C MET A 468 -22.81 -8.77 4.69
N GLU A 469 -23.90 -8.17 5.15
CA GLU A 469 -24.67 -7.19 4.37
C GLU A 469 -23.79 -6.01 3.95
N ARG A 470 -22.96 -5.49 4.87
CA ARG A 470 -22.02 -4.40 4.55
C ARG A 470 -21.00 -4.80 3.50
N ILE A 471 -20.46 -6.02 3.53
CA ILE A 471 -19.55 -6.53 2.50
C ILE A 471 -20.27 -6.63 1.15
N ASN A 472 -21.52 -7.09 1.13
CA ASN A 472 -22.28 -7.28 -0.11
C ASN A 472 -22.72 -5.97 -0.76
N THR A 473 -22.99 -4.93 0.02
CA THR A 473 -23.53 -3.64 -0.47
C THR A 473 -22.48 -2.56 -0.66
N SER A 474 -21.31 -2.65 0.00
CA SER A 474 -20.30 -1.59 -0.09
C SER A 474 -19.62 -1.57 -1.47
N PRO A 475 -19.47 -0.39 -2.09
CA PRO A 475 -18.68 -0.21 -3.32
C PRO A 475 -17.18 -0.06 -3.05
N HIS A 476 -16.74 -0.07 -1.78
CA HIS A 476 -15.34 0.16 -1.41
C HIS A 476 -14.64 -1.15 -1.06
N TRP A 477 -13.64 -1.53 -1.84
CA TRP A 477 -12.89 -2.77 -1.61
C TRP A 477 -12.24 -2.83 -0.22
N TYR A 478 -11.70 -1.73 0.30
CA TYR A 478 -11.17 -1.69 1.67
C TYR A 478 -12.22 -2.01 2.73
N VAL A 479 -13.43 -1.48 2.62
CA VAL A 479 -14.52 -1.74 3.57
C VAL A 479 -14.89 -3.22 3.53
N GLN A 480 -14.98 -3.82 2.34
CA GLN A 480 -15.23 -5.26 2.18
C GLN A 480 -14.12 -6.11 2.79
N MET A 481 -12.84 -5.75 2.56
CA MET A 481 -11.69 -6.45 3.13
C MET A 481 -11.71 -6.39 4.67
N TYR A 482 -12.01 -5.23 5.24
CA TYR A 482 -12.10 -5.06 6.69
C TYR A 482 -13.30 -5.81 7.28
N GLY A 483 -14.45 -5.80 6.61
CA GLY A 483 -15.62 -6.58 6.99
C GLY A 483 -15.30 -8.08 6.99
N TYR A 484 -14.66 -8.58 5.93
CA TYR A 484 -14.26 -9.98 5.86
C TYR A 484 -13.33 -10.37 7.01
N ARG A 485 -12.31 -9.56 7.28
CA ARG A 485 -11.39 -9.80 8.41
C ARG A 485 -12.11 -9.76 9.77
N ALA A 486 -13.12 -8.92 9.92
CA ALA A 486 -13.95 -8.88 11.11
C ALA A 486 -14.76 -10.19 11.26
N LEU A 487 -15.34 -10.72 10.18
CA LEU A 487 -15.98 -12.04 10.20
C LEU A 487 -14.99 -13.13 10.66
N ARG A 488 -13.77 -13.15 10.09
CA ARG A 488 -12.73 -14.11 10.49
C ARG A 488 -12.40 -14.03 11.97
N SER A 489 -12.26 -12.82 12.53
CA SER A 489 -11.97 -12.65 13.96
C SER A 489 -13.13 -13.07 14.87
N LEU A 490 -14.38 -13.09 14.38
CA LEU A 490 -15.54 -13.63 15.09
C LEU A 490 -15.59 -15.17 15.07
N GLY A 491 -14.65 -15.83 14.38
CA GLY A 491 -14.63 -17.28 14.17
C GLY A 491 -15.52 -17.76 13.03
N TRP A 492 -16.00 -16.85 12.18
CA TRP A 492 -16.82 -17.22 11.02
C TRP A 492 -15.95 -17.92 9.97
N VAL A 493 -16.40 -19.10 9.55
CA VAL A 493 -15.84 -19.87 8.44
C VAL A 493 -16.82 -19.83 7.29
N GLN A 494 -16.34 -19.46 6.09
CA GLN A 494 -17.20 -19.40 4.91
C GLN A 494 -17.95 -20.73 4.76
N PRO A 495 -19.29 -20.76 4.79
CA PRO A 495 -20.03 -21.99 4.55
C PRO A 495 -19.75 -22.48 3.12
N ARG A 496 -19.83 -23.80 2.91
CA ARG A 496 -19.94 -24.32 1.55
C ARG A 496 -21.34 -23.94 1.09
N SER A 497 -21.49 -23.30 -0.07
CA SER A 497 -22.82 -23.11 -0.62
C SER A 497 -23.48 -24.48 -0.80
N PRO A 498 -24.74 -24.67 -0.40
CA PRO A 498 -25.50 -25.88 -0.70
C PRO A 498 -25.70 -26.10 -2.22
N GLN A 499 -25.38 -25.11 -3.06
CA GLN A 499 -25.50 -25.21 -4.50
C GLN A 499 -24.11 -25.35 -5.12
N VAL A 500 -23.75 -26.60 -5.43
CA VAL A 500 -23.43 -27.12 -6.77
C VAL A 500 -22.90 -28.55 -6.55
N ALA A 501 -23.82 -29.50 -6.48
CA ALA A 501 -23.57 -30.83 -7.02
C ALA A 501 -23.90 -30.69 -8.52
N TYR A 502 -22.90 -30.80 -9.37
CA TYR A 502 -23.10 -31.25 -10.75
C TYR A 502 -22.74 -32.72 -10.78
#